data_AF-A0A433HWI0-F1
#
_entry.id   AF-A0A433HWI0-F1
#
_cell.length_a   1.000
_cell.length_b   1.000
_cell.length_c   1.000
_cell.angle_alpha   90.00
_cell.angle_beta   90.00
_cell.angle_gamma   90.00
#
_symmetry.space_group_name_H-M   'P 1'
#
loop_
_entity.id
_entity.type
_entity.pdbx_description
1 polymer ?
#
loop_
_entity_poly.entity_id
_entity_poly.type
_entity_poly.pdbx_seq_one_letter_code
_entity_poly.pdbx_strand_id
1 'polypeptide(L)' 'MRNSKITKRQLEVLAAISDFINDNAFPPAQQEIADKLHISPSTVKSHLDSLKRKGYITWDEGRPRTIRILKEP' A
#
# COMPACT_ATOMS: atom_id res chain seq x y z
N MET A 1 13.65 -11.66 -16.19
CA MET A 1 13.01 -10.33 -16.20
C MET A 1 12.00 -10.29 -15.06
N ARG A 2 12.22 -9.49 -14.00
CA ARG A 2 11.29 -9.43 -12.86
C ARG A 2 9.99 -8.81 -13.34
N ASN A 3 8.87 -9.49 -13.13
CA ASN A 3 7.56 -9.09 -13.63
C ASN A 3 7.17 -7.69 -13.10
N SER A 4 7.44 -6.65 -13.90
CA SER A 4 7.29 -5.22 -13.54
C SER A 4 5.83 -4.77 -13.47
N LYS A 5 4.88 -5.61 -13.91
CA LYS A 5 3.45 -5.27 -13.89
C LYS A 5 2.87 -5.40 -12.49
N ILE A 6 2.21 -4.34 -12.03
CA ILE A 6 1.34 -4.35 -10.86
C ILE A 6 0.16 -5.30 -11.12
N THR A 7 -0.24 -6.09 -10.12
CA THR A 7 -1.43 -6.95 -10.23
C THR A 7 -2.69 -6.20 -9.84
N LYS A 8 -3.88 -6.71 -10.20
CA LYS A 8 -5.15 -6.09 -9.80
C LYS A 8 -5.27 -5.87 -8.28
N ARG A 9 -4.91 -6.89 -7.48
CA ARG A 9 -4.91 -6.76 -6.00
C ARG A 9 -3.91 -5.75 -5.47
N GLN A 10 -2.74 -5.63 -6.09
CA GLN A 10 -1.76 -4.62 -5.71
C GLN A 10 -2.23 -3.20 -6.07
N LEU A 11 -2.93 -3.07 -7.20
CA LEU A 11 -3.57 -1.82 -7.62
C LEU A 11 -4.67 -1.41 -6.65
N GLU A 12 -5.51 -2.35 -6.19
CA GLU A 12 -6.53 -2.10 -5.15
C GLU A 12 -5.90 -1.62 -3.84
N VAL A 13 -4.78 -2.21 -3.42
CA VAL A 13 -4.02 -1.74 -2.24
C VAL A 13 -3.48 -0.33 -2.45
N LEU A 14 -2.93 -0.04 -3.62
CA LEU A 14 -2.40 1.29 -3.92
C LEU A 14 -3.51 2.36 -3.96
N ALA A 15 -4.66 2.03 -4.57
CA ALA A 15 -5.84 2.88 -4.59
C ALA A 15 -6.39 3.12 -3.18
N ALA A 16 -6.49 2.08 -2.35
CA ALA A 16 -6.94 2.22 -0.96
C ALA A 16 -6.07 3.18 -0.15
N ILE A 17 -4.74 3.17 -0.37
CA ILE A 17 -3.80 4.11 0.25
C ILE A 17 -4.06 5.54 -0.24
N SER A 18 -4.19 5.71 -1.56
CA SER A 18 -4.45 7.02 -2.18
C SER A 18 -5.75 7.63 -1.67
N ASP A 19 -6.84 6.86 -1.72
CA ASP A 19 -8.16 7.28 -1.25
C ASP A 19 -8.10 7.67 0.23
N PHE A 20 -7.44 6.86 1.07
CA PHE A 20 -7.33 7.16 2.48
C PHE A 20 -6.59 8.49 2.75
N ILE A 21 -5.49 8.74 2.03
CA ILE A 21 -4.74 10.00 2.14
C ILE A 21 -5.62 11.18 1.72
N ASN A 22 -6.38 11.04 0.64
CA ASN A 22 -7.29 12.08 0.16
C ASN A 22 -8.42 12.36 1.17
N ASP A 23 -8.97 11.32 1.78
CA ASP A 23 -10.09 11.42 2.72
C ASP A 23 -9.67 11.97 4.09
N ASN A 24 -8.45 11.66 4.55
CA ASN A 24 -8.00 11.91 5.92
C ASN A 24 -6.85 12.92 6.05
N ALA A 25 -6.22 13.34 4.96
CA ALA A 25 -5.02 14.18 4.92
C ALA A 25 -3.78 13.60 5.64
N PHE A 26 -3.78 12.31 5.96
CA PHE A 26 -2.62 11.59 6.51
C PHE A 26 -2.55 10.16 5.96
N PRO A 27 -1.35 9.54 5.89
CA PRO A 27 -1.20 8.19 5.37
C PRO A 27 -1.77 7.12 6.31
N PRO A 28 -2.35 6.04 5.75
CA PRO A 28 -2.91 4.96 6.55
C PRO A 28 -1.85 4.12 7.26
N ALA A 29 -2.27 3.44 8.32
CA ALA A 29 -1.62 2.30 8.91
C ALA A 29 -1.99 1.00 8.17
N GLN A 30 -1.21 -0.06 8.37
CA GLN A 30 -1.47 -1.36 7.73
C GLN A 30 -2.83 -1.96 8.12
N GLN A 31 -3.28 -1.72 9.36
CA GLN A 31 -4.58 -2.19 9.84
C GLN A 31 -5.74 -1.47 9.13
N GLU A 32 -5.64 -0.15 8.93
CA GLU A 32 -6.67 0.63 8.24
C GLU A 32 -6.84 0.17 6.77
N ILE A 33 -5.73 -0.21 6.11
CA ILE A 33 -5.77 -0.81 4.77
C ILE A 33 -6.42 -2.20 4.78
N ALA A 34 -6.10 -3.01 5.80
CA ALA A 34 -6.67 -4.35 5.96
C ALA A 34 -8.19 -4.29 6.15
N ASP A 35 -8.64 -3.36 6.99
CA ASP A 35 -10.06 -3.13 7.27
C ASP A 35 -10.80 -2.63 6.02
N LYS A 36 -10.22 -1.66 5.29
CA LYS A 36 -10.82 -1.11 4.05
C LYS A 36 -10.96 -2.14 2.93
N LEU A 37 -10.04 -3.10 2.86
CA LEU A 37 -10.02 -4.13 1.80
C LEU A 37 -10.57 -5.48 2.25
N HIS A 38 -11.01 -5.61 3.51
CA HIS A 38 -11.50 -6.85 4.11
C HIS A 38 -10.53 -8.04 3.92
N ILE A 39 -9.22 -7.80 4.10
CA ILE A 39 -8.17 -8.82 4.02
C ILE A 39 -7.31 -8.82 5.29
N SER A 40 -6.54 -9.88 5.52
CA SER A 40 -5.70 -9.95 6.72
C SER A 40 -4.53 -8.94 6.67
N PRO A 41 -4.07 -8.43 7.84
CA PRO A 41 -2.88 -7.57 7.90
C PRO A 41 -1.62 -8.19 7.30
N SER A 42 -1.47 -9.52 7.42
CA SER A 42 -0.38 -10.27 6.79
C SER A 42 -0.45 -10.24 5.25
N THR A 43 -1.65 -10.30 4.68
CA THR A 43 -1.88 -10.19 3.24
C THR A 43 -1.58 -8.78 2.75
N VAL A 44 -2.03 -7.76 3.49
CA VAL A 44 -1.67 -6.35 3.21
C VAL A 44 -0.16 -6.17 3.20
N LYS A 45 0.55 -6.65 4.23
CA LYS A 45 2.01 -6.54 4.32
C LYS A 45 2.70 -7.15 3.11
N SER A 46 2.29 -8.34 2.66
CA SER A 46 2.82 -8.99 1.46
C SER A 46 2.63 -8.13 0.20
N HIS A 47 1.46 -7.50 0.05
CA HIS A 47 1.21 -6.57 -1.05
C HIS A 47 2.06 -5.30 -0.96
N LEU A 48 2.15 -4.69 0.23
CA LEU A 48 2.99 -3.51 0.47
C LEU A 48 4.47 -3.79 0.16
N ASP A 49 5.01 -4.92 0.63
CA ASP A 49 6.38 -5.35 0.34
C ASP A 49 6.62 -5.49 -1.17
N SER A 50 5.64 -6.05 -1.89
CA SER A 50 5.73 -6.18 -3.35
C SER A 50 5.67 -4.83 -4.05
N LEU A 51 4.80 -3.91 -3.61
CA LEU A 51 4.70 -2.55 -4.13
C LEU A 51 5.97 -1.74 -3.86
N LYS A 52 6.58 -1.87 -2.68
CA LYS A 52 7.87 -1.24 -2.31
C LYS A 52 9.01 -1.75 -3.17
N ARG A 53 9.12 -3.08 -3.34
CA ARG A 53 10.11 -3.68 -4.25
C ARG A 53 9.94 -3.24 -5.71
N LYS A 54 8.72 -2.92 -6.13
CA LYS A 54 8.40 -2.41 -7.47
C LYS A 54 8.56 -0.89 -7.61
N GLY A 55 8.83 -0.17 -6.51
CA GLY A 55 9.03 1.28 -6.52
C GLY A 55 7.75 2.12 -6.55
N TYR A 56 6.58 1.53 -6.26
CA TYR A 56 5.31 2.27 -6.20
C TYR A 56 5.12 3.01 -4.88
N ILE A 57 5.65 2.46 -3.78
CA ILE A 57 5.49 3.03 -2.44
C ILE A 57 6.77 2.91 -1.62
N THR A 58 6.84 3.65 -0.53
CA THR A 58 7.85 3.48 0.53
C THR A 58 7.22 3.73 1.92
N TRP A 59 7.88 3.26 2.98
CA TRP A 59 7.53 3.55 4.37
C TRP A 59 8.72 3.28 5.29
N ASP A 60 8.67 3.84 6.50
CA ASP A 60 9.66 3.60 7.55
C ASP A 60 9.25 2.39 8.38
N GLU A 61 10.11 1.37 8.42
CA GLU A 61 9.82 0.13 9.13
C GLU A 61 9.68 0.39 10.65
N GLY A 62 8.67 -0.24 11.26
CA GLY A 62 8.35 -0.05 12.67
C GLY A 62 7.62 1.26 13.01
N ARG A 63 7.35 2.13 12.03
CA ARG A 63 6.61 3.38 12.24
C ARG A 63 5.28 3.36 11.49
N PRO A 64 4.13 3.41 12.20
CA PRO A 64 2.83 3.52 11.54
C PRO A 64 2.72 4.87 10.83
N ARG A 65 1.83 4.96 9.82
CA ARG A 65 1.51 6.21 9.12
C ARG A 65 2.73 6.90 8.47
N THR A 66 3.63 6.11 7.90
CA THR A 66 4.78 6.60 7.11
C THR A 66 4.71 6.19 5.64
N ILE A 67 3.65 5.48 5.24
CA ILE A 67 3.44 5.03 3.87
C ILE A 67 3.32 6.24 2.94
N ARG A 68 4.09 6.23 1.86
CA ARG A 68 4.09 7.27 0.81
C ARG A 68 4.02 6.62 -0.56
N ILE A 69 3.22 7.20 -1.45
CA ILE A 69 3.15 6.82 -2.86
C ILE A 69 4.29 7.54 -3.60
N LEU A 70 5.09 6.77 -4.34
CA LEU A 70 6.23 7.27 -5.12
C LEU A 70 5.92 7.38 -6.62
N LYS A 71 5.01 6.53 -7.10
CA LYS A 71 4.64 6.44 -8.52
C LYS A 71 3.20 5.95 -8.66
N GLU A 72 2.50 6.49 -9.65
CA GLU A 72 1.19 6.00 -10.07
C GLU A 72 1.32 4.91 -11.17
N PRO A 73 0.36 3.96 -11.24
CA PRO A 73 0.35 2.83 -12.19
C PRO A 73 0.58 3.20 -13.66
#